data_AF-A0AAJ7W4Z7-F1
#
_entry.id   AF-A0AAJ7W4Z7-F1
#
_cell.length_a   1.000
_cell.length_b   1.000
_cell.length_c   1.000
_cell.angle_alpha   90.00
_cell.angle_beta   90.00
_cell.angle_gamma   90.00
#
_symmetry.space_group_name_H-M   'P 1'
#
loop_
_entity.id
_entity.type
_entity.pdbx_description
1 polymer ?
#
loop_
_entity_poly.entity_id
_entity_poly.type
_entity_poly.pdbx_seq_one_letter_code
_entity_poly.pdbx_strand_id
1 'polypeptide(L)'
;MLSKRVKYALAHLSHHQHIARLARPNLRRVQKGDRNILTSAFVVPRAALKCRPSKRIKIMSQPRNVNKKFDPTKAATGYPRIHPKTLNAQTSKRTVDLALPKRSIVVATKTFATGNKTMTIIIKDLLSRIHNSRYQKYRMLCNALARQRAAREAKQRKKLHMALSKPEDWTRHKEVLKRLAEPKPIPTPRVHTRGKWRKFDPTRVEFLSMPVTKDSPESRDPFKVPPSALTYVITKRIKEIAFKKNPPEYIPPKIPGAVSPAAVKAVASPRTIILAKPAVRPAGVETDLKEDAFSVPRQALKARCPPRIRRLARPKTYGKS
;
A
#
# COMPACT_ATOMS: atom_id res chain seq x y z
N MET A 1 38.58 -5.14 8.09
CA MET A 1 40.00 -5.51 7.94
C MET A 1 40.23 -6.87 8.59
N LEU A 2 40.89 -7.82 7.92
CA LEU A 2 41.18 -9.15 8.50
C LEU A 2 42.13 -9.02 9.69
N SER A 3 41.84 -9.73 10.79
CA SER A 3 42.65 -9.67 12.01
C SER A 3 44.09 -10.15 11.74
N LYS A 4 45.08 -9.58 12.45
CA LYS A 4 46.50 -9.91 12.28
C LYS A 4 46.78 -11.41 12.40
N ARG A 5 46.02 -12.11 13.25
CA ARG A 5 46.08 -13.57 13.44
C ARG A 5 45.67 -14.35 12.18
N VAL A 6 44.69 -13.85 11.42
CA VAL A 6 44.25 -14.47 10.16
C VAL A 6 45.25 -14.23 9.04
N LYS A 7 45.89 -13.05 9.00
CA LYS A 7 46.98 -12.78 8.04
C LYS A 7 48.18 -13.70 8.27
N TYR A 8 48.58 -13.89 9.53
CA TYR A 8 49.68 -14.80 9.90
C TYR A 8 49.36 -16.27 9.52
N ALA A 9 48.14 -16.73 9.77
CA ALA A 9 47.72 -18.08 9.41
C ALA A 9 47.60 -18.32 7.90
N LEU A 10 47.39 -17.26 7.10
CA LEU A 10 47.36 -17.34 5.63
C LEU A 10 48.75 -17.33 5.00
N ALA A 11 49.72 -16.66 5.62
CA ALA A 11 51.10 -16.57 5.12
C ALA A 11 51.86 -17.90 5.18
N HIS A 12 51.48 -18.79 6.09
CA HIS A 12 52.14 -20.09 6.31
C HIS A 12 51.45 -21.27 5.59
N LEU A 13 50.50 -21.00 4.70
CA LEU A 13 49.84 -22.04 3.89
C LEU A 13 50.57 -22.15 2.55
N SER A 14 50.92 -23.37 2.14
CA SER A 14 51.38 -23.59 0.77
C SER A 14 50.26 -23.25 -0.22
N HIS A 15 50.64 -22.89 -1.45
CA HIS A 15 49.70 -22.51 -2.50
C HIS A 15 48.59 -23.57 -2.70
N HIS A 16 48.97 -24.85 -2.66
CA HIS A 16 48.05 -25.98 -2.76
C HIS A 16 47.05 -26.04 -1.59
N GLN A 17 47.52 -25.81 -0.35
CA GLN A 17 46.66 -25.79 0.84
C GLN A 17 45.71 -24.59 0.85
N HIS A 18 46.15 -23.45 0.30
CA HIS A 18 45.32 -22.26 0.15
C HIS A 18 44.17 -22.51 -0.84
N ILE A 19 44.47 -23.07 -2.02
CA ILE A 19 43.46 -23.42 -3.03
C ILE A 19 42.48 -24.47 -2.49
N ALA A 20 42.97 -25.51 -1.82
CA ALA A 20 42.11 -26.51 -1.18
C ALA A 20 41.16 -25.90 -0.14
N ARG A 21 41.59 -24.87 0.61
CA ARG A 21 40.73 -24.14 1.56
C ARG A 21 39.69 -23.27 0.86
N LEU A 22 40.02 -22.64 -0.27
CA LEU A 22 39.07 -21.87 -1.08
C LEU A 22 38.05 -22.79 -1.78
N ALA A 23 38.46 -23.98 -2.17
CA ALA A 23 37.63 -24.99 -2.81
C ALA A 23 36.68 -25.71 -1.83
N ARG A 24 36.90 -25.61 -0.50
CA ARG A 24 35.98 -26.17 0.49
C ARG A 24 34.61 -25.49 0.36
N PRO A 25 33.52 -26.23 0.07
CA PRO A 25 32.20 -25.66 0.05
C PRO A 25 31.91 -25.06 1.42
N ASN A 26 31.45 -23.81 1.43
CA ASN A 26 31.19 -23.07 2.66
C ASN A 26 30.07 -23.79 3.43
N LEU A 27 30.42 -24.62 4.41
CA LEU A 27 29.50 -25.54 5.11
C LEU A 27 28.30 -24.82 5.74
N ARG A 28 28.40 -23.51 5.99
CA ARG A 28 27.27 -22.64 6.39
C ARG A 28 26.14 -22.54 5.36
N ARG A 29 26.42 -22.78 4.07
CA ARG A 29 25.40 -22.82 3.00
C ARG A 29 24.82 -24.21 2.76
N VAL A 30 25.50 -25.27 3.20
CA VAL A 30 25.09 -26.67 2.96
C VAL A 30 24.31 -27.24 4.16
N GLN A 31 24.65 -26.86 5.39
CA GLN A 31 23.86 -27.26 6.55
C GLN A 31 22.65 -26.33 6.74
N LYS A 32 21.52 -26.69 6.12
CA LYS A 32 20.21 -26.39 6.72
C LYS A 32 20.11 -27.29 7.95
N GLY A 33 20.55 -26.79 9.11
CA GLY A 33 20.15 -27.44 10.36
C GLY A 33 18.63 -27.49 10.41
N ASP A 34 18.05 -28.65 10.69
CA ASP A 34 16.63 -28.77 10.93
C ASP A 34 16.27 -27.83 12.07
N ARG A 35 15.56 -26.74 11.76
CA ARG A 35 15.14 -25.73 12.74
C ARG A 35 14.26 -26.30 13.86
N ASN A 36 13.83 -27.55 13.70
CA ASN A 36 12.94 -28.26 14.61
C ASN A 36 13.69 -29.17 15.59
N ILE A 37 15.01 -29.34 15.46
CA ILE A 37 15.82 -30.09 16.43
C ILE A 37 16.42 -29.09 17.41
N LEU A 38 15.71 -28.86 18.51
CA LEU A 38 16.26 -28.14 19.66
C LEU A 38 17.22 -29.08 20.39
N THR A 39 18.53 -28.84 20.29
CA THR A 39 19.55 -29.62 21.01
C THR A 39 19.41 -29.58 22.54
N SER A 40 18.56 -28.70 23.07
CA SER A 40 18.19 -28.64 24.49
C SER A 40 16.84 -27.93 24.65
N ALA A 41 15.74 -28.67 24.64
CA ALA A 41 14.38 -28.12 24.59
C ALA A 41 13.98 -27.21 25.78
N PHE A 42 14.71 -27.29 26.91
CA PHE A 42 14.37 -26.60 28.15
C PHE A 42 15.36 -25.50 28.57
N VAL A 43 16.43 -25.27 27.80
CA VAL A 43 17.39 -24.23 28.14
C VAL A 43 16.88 -22.89 27.61
N VAL A 44 16.39 -22.06 28.53
CA VAL A 44 15.98 -20.69 28.19
C VAL A 44 17.22 -19.89 27.81
N PRO A 45 17.32 -19.33 26.59
CA PRO A 45 18.48 -18.55 26.20
C PRO A 45 18.62 -17.32 27.08
N ARG A 46 19.85 -16.98 27.50
CA ARG A 46 20.15 -15.80 28.35
C ARG A 46 19.56 -14.49 27.82
N ALA A 47 19.36 -14.37 26.50
CA ALA A 47 18.71 -13.22 25.88
C ALA A 47 17.20 -13.11 26.23
N ALA A 48 16.51 -14.24 26.36
CA ALA A 48 15.10 -14.26 26.77
C ALA A 48 14.94 -13.88 28.25
N LEU A 49 15.88 -14.25 29.12
CA LEU A 49 15.89 -13.82 30.53
C LEU A 49 16.12 -12.31 30.72
N LYS A 50 16.77 -11.65 29.75
CA LYS A 50 17.06 -10.21 29.78
C LYS A 50 16.02 -9.36 29.04
N CYS A 51 15.02 -9.97 28.40
CA CYS A 51 14.06 -9.22 27.60
C CYS A 51 13.04 -8.49 28.48
N ARG A 52 12.78 -7.21 28.18
CA ARG A 52 11.69 -6.47 28.83
C ARG A 52 10.37 -6.82 28.13
N PRO A 53 9.29 -7.12 28.87
CA PRO A 53 8.01 -7.44 28.26
C PRO A 53 7.52 -6.24 27.44
N SER A 54 6.98 -6.52 26.25
CA SER A 54 6.42 -5.48 25.40
C SER A 54 5.23 -4.78 26.09
N LYS A 55 4.95 -3.53 25.70
CA LYS A 55 3.79 -2.76 26.21
C LYS A 55 2.48 -3.55 26.10
N ARG A 56 2.33 -4.35 25.03
CA ARG A 56 1.18 -5.23 24.82
C ARG A 56 1.07 -6.33 25.87
N ILE A 57 2.16 -7.04 26.16
CA ILE A 57 2.19 -8.09 27.19
C ILE A 57 1.83 -7.49 28.55
N LYS A 58 2.37 -6.29 28.86
CA LYS A 58 2.07 -5.57 30.10
C LYS A 58 0.61 -5.14 30.22
N ILE A 59 -0.05 -4.81 29.10
CA ILE A 59 -1.49 -4.50 29.06
C ILE A 59 -2.31 -5.79 29.24
N MET A 60 -1.89 -6.89 28.60
CA MET A 60 -2.60 -8.16 28.69
C MET A 60 -2.46 -8.83 30.07
N SER A 61 -1.39 -8.55 30.80
CA SER A 61 -1.19 -9.05 32.16
C SER A 61 -1.98 -8.28 33.22
N GLN A 62 -2.64 -7.18 32.87
CA GLN A 62 -3.50 -6.47 33.82
C GLN A 62 -4.81 -7.25 34.01
N PRO A 63 -5.25 -7.50 35.26
CA PRO A 63 -6.54 -8.12 35.50
C PRO A 63 -7.65 -7.23 34.94
N ARG A 64 -8.65 -7.86 34.31
CA ARG A 64 -9.82 -7.13 33.83
C ARG A 64 -10.69 -6.77 35.03
N ASN A 65 -10.77 -5.48 35.36
CA ASN A 65 -11.78 -5.00 36.30
C ASN A 65 -13.17 -5.25 35.73
N VAL A 66 -13.90 -6.18 36.34
CA VAL A 66 -15.29 -6.49 35.99
C VAL A 66 -16.16 -5.41 36.59
N ASN A 67 -16.48 -4.38 35.81
CA ASN A 67 -17.50 -3.42 36.18
C ASN A 67 -18.86 -4.13 36.18
N LYS A 68 -19.55 -4.14 37.33
CA LYS A 68 -20.94 -4.63 37.40
C LYS A 68 -21.78 -3.82 36.41
N LYS A 69 -22.52 -4.51 35.53
CA LYS A 69 -23.34 -3.86 34.48
C LYS A 69 -24.45 -2.97 35.05
N PHE A 70 -24.88 -3.25 36.28
CA PHE A 70 -25.89 -2.49 36.98
C PHE A 70 -25.43 -2.24 38.42
N ASP A 71 -25.48 -0.97 38.82
CA ASP A 71 -25.18 -0.51 40.16
C ASP A 71 -26.44 0.21 40.66
N PRO A 72 -27.22 -0.39 41.58
CA PRO A 72 -28.51 0.17 42.01
C PRO A 72 -28.36 1.54 42.68
N THR A 73 -27.16 1.86 43.20
CA THR A 73 -26.84 3.19 43.76
C THR A 73 -26.70 4.28 42.68
N LYS A 74 -26.58 3.89 41.40
CA LYS A 74 -26.47 4.78 40.23
C LYS A 74 -27.71 4.71 39.32
N ALA A 75 -28.80 4.08 39.78
CA ALA A 75 -30.05 4.06 39.04
C ALA A 75 -30.51 5.49 38.74
N ALA A 76 -30.89 5.75 37.48
CA ALA A 76 -31.30 7.08 37.07
C ALA A 76 -32.59 7.50 37.80
N THR A 77 -32.58 8.69 38.39
CA THR A 77 -33.79 9.36 38.90
C THR A 77 -34.77 9.60 37.75
N GLY A 78 -36.09 9.51 38.01
CA GLY A 78 -37.17 9.48 37.00
C GLY A 78 -37.34 10.71 36.08
N TYR A 79 -36.42 11.67 36.10
CA TYR A 79 -36.40 12.81 35.18
C TYR A 79 -35.20 12.70 34.23
N PRO A 80 -35.35 13.05 32.94
CA PRO A 80 -34.23 13.06 32.00
C PRO A 80 -33.23 14.15 32.40
N ARG A 81 -32.24 13.78 33.21
CA ARG A 81 -31.13 14.67 33.59
C ARG A 81 -30.20 14.79 32.38
N ILE A 82 -30.14 15.97 31.79
CA ILE A 82 -29.15 16.28 30.74
C ILE A 82 -27.77 15.93 31.31
N HIS A 83 -27.05 15.06 30.61
CA HIS A 83 -25.76 14.56 31.08
C HIS A 83 -24.82 15.76 31.36
N PRO A 84 -24.06 15.81 32.46
CA PRO A 84 -23.22 16.97 32.78
C PRO A 84 -22.21 17.28 31.66
N LYS A 85 -21.75 16.26 30.92
CA LYS A 85 -20.93 16.43 29.71
C LYS A 85 -21.63 17.18 28.57
N THR A 86 -22.95 17.05 28.41
CA THR A 86 -23.69 17.79 27.37
C THR A 86 -23.93 19.24 27.79
N LEU A 87 -24.15 19.51 29.08
CA LEU A 87 -24.18 20.89 29.60
C LEU A 87 -22.83 21.59 29.47
N ASN A 88 -21.73 20.86 29.70
CA ASN A 88 -20.37 21.38 29.62
C ASN A 88 -19.74 21.23 28.22
N ALA A 89 -20.53 20.89 27.20
CA ALA A 89 -20.02 20.67 25.85
C ALA A 89 -19.56 22.01 25.25
N GLN A 90 -18.25 22.16 25.03
CA GLN A 90 -17.72 23.30 24.31
C GLN A 90 -17.99 23.18 22.82
N THR A 91 -18.31 24.32 22.18
CA THR A 91 -18.47 24.36 20.73
C THR A 91 -17.15 24.00 20.04
N SER A 92 -17.23 23.23 18.96
CA SER A 92 -16.03 22.88 18.20
C SER A 92 -15.40 24.14 17.60
N LYS A 93 -14.07 24.15 17.44
CA LYS A 93 -13.38 25.25 16.72
C LYS A 93 -13.96 25.49 15.32
N ARG A 94 -14.49 24.44 14.67
CA ARG A 94 -15.12 24.54 13.34
C ARG A 94 -16.43 25.31 13.40
N THR A 95 -17.30 25.01 14.36
CA THR A 95 -18.58 25.71 14.53
C THR A 95 -18.35 27.17 14.88
N VAL A 96 -17.32 27.48 15.68
CA VAL A 96 -16.90 28.87 15.96
C VAL A 96 -16.40 29.56 14.68
N ASP A 97 -15.53 28.92 13.91
CA ASP A 97 -15.01 29.46 12.63
C ASP A 97 -16.15 29.76 11.63
N LEU A 98 -17.16 28.88 11.57
CA LEU A 98 -18.31 29.02 10.67
C LEU A 98 -19.30 30.11 11.09
N ALA A 99 -19.35 30.42 12.38
CA ALA A 99 -20.19 31.48 12.92
C ALA A 99 -19.60 32.89 12.70
N LEU A 100 -18.34 32.99 12.24
CA LEU A 100 -17.72 34.29 11.96
C LEU A 100 -18.39 34.97 10.74
N PRO A 101 -18.65 36.28 10.81
CA PRO A 101 -19.26 37.02 9.70
C PRO A 101 -18.26 37.19 8.54
N LYS A 102 -18.78 37.52 7.36
CA LYS A 102 -17.95 37.76 6.17
C LYS A 102 -17.06 38.98 6.39
N ARG A 103 -15.77 38.87 6.04
CA ARG A 103 -14.79 39.97 6.13
C ARG A 103 -15.29 41.28 5.50
N SER A 104 -15.96 41.23 4.36
CA SER A 104 -16.47 42.41 3.65
C SER A 104 -17.47 43.21 4.49
N ILE A 105 -18.38 42.51 5.19
CA ILE A 105 -19.37 43.13 6.07
C ILE A 105 -18.65 43.84 7.22
N VAL A 106 -17.66 43.20 7.82
CA VAL A 106 -16.90 43.75 8.95
C VAL A 106 -16.03 44.94 8.53
N VAL A 107 -15.50 44.92 7.31
CA VAL A 107 -14.77 46.07 6.75
C VAL A 107 -15.73 47.22 6.47
N ALA A 108 -16.95 46.95 6.00
CA ALA A 108 -17.98 47.97 5.85
C ALA A 108 -18.43 48.53 7.20
N THR A 109 -18.61 47.70 8.24
CA THR A 109 -18.97 48.22 9.58
C THR A 109 -17.86 49.06 10.21
N LYS A 110 -16.60 48.86 9.81
CA LYS A 110 -15.46 49.67 10.28
C LYS A 110 -15.60 51.15 9.94
N THR A 111 -16.24 51.52 8.82
CA THR A 111 -16.41 52.93 8.44
C THR A 111 -17.35 53.65 9.40
N PHE A 112 -18.38 52.95 9.89
CA PHE A 112 -19.36 53.47 10.85
C PHE A 112 -18.84 53.50 12.30
N ALA A 113 -17.77 52.77 12.60
CA ALA A 113 -17.16 52.73 13.93
C ALA A 113 -16.16 53.88 14.19
N THR A 114 -16.04 54.83 13.26
CA THR A 114 -15.15 55.99 13.40
C THR A 114 -15.63 56.87 14.56
N GLY A 115 -14.76 57.05 15.58
CA GLY A 115 -15.08 57.80 16.80
C GLY A 115 -15.37 56.95 18.05
N ASN A 116 -15.76 55.68 17.91
CA ASN A 116 -16.03 54.81 19.06
C ASN A 116 -14.89 53.80 19.32
N LYS A 117 -14.09 54.06 20.36
CA LYS A 117 -12.91 53.24 20.70
C LYS A 117 -13.26 51.77 20.95
N THR A 118 -14.34 51.46 21.67
CA THR A 118 -14.70 50.07 22.01
C THR A 118 -15.11 49.29 20.76
N MET A 119 -15.94 49.89 19.90
CA MET A 119 -16.34 49.30 18.61
C MET A 119 -15.14 49.05 17.69
N THR A 120 -14.18 49.97 17.65
CA THR A 120 -12.97 49.78 16.84
C THR A 120 -12.13 48.58 17.32
N ILE A 121 -12.05 48.35 18.64
CA ILE A 121 -11.34 47.21 19.22
C ILE A 121 -12.04 45.90 18.86
N ILE A 122 -13.36 45.85 19.03
CA ILE A 122 -14.19 44.67 18.70
C ILE A 122 -14.03 44.32 17.22
N ILE A 123 -14.12 45.31 16.32
CA ILE A 123 -13.96 45.10 14.88
C ILE A 123 -12.55 44.62 14.54
N LYS A 124 -11.51 45.18 15.17
CA LYS A 124 -10.12 44.73 14.97
C LYS A 124 -9.92 43.28 15.40
N ASP A 125 -10.41 42.89 16.58
CA ASP A 125 -10.32 41.51 17.06
C ASP A 125 -11.09 40.55 16.14
N LEU A 126 -12.29 40.93 15.72
CA LEU A 126 -13.10 40.12 14.83
C LEU A 126 -12.46 39.95 13.44
N LEU A 127 -11.82 41.00 12.89
CA LEU A 127 -11.01 40.89 11.68
C LEU A 127 -9.80 39.96 11.86
N SER A 128 -9.16 39.97 13.04
CA SER A 128 -8.06 39.07 13.38
C SER A 128 -8.54 37.60 13.44
N ARG A 129 -9.67 37.33 14.09
CA ARG A 129 -10.30 36.00 14.13
C ARG A 129 -10.66 35.50 12.74
N ILE A 130 -11.28 36.34 11.91
CA ILE A 130 -11.61 36.00 10.51
C ILE A 130 -10.34 35.68 9.72
N HIS A 131 -9.29 36.49 9.84
CA HIS A 131 -8.03 36.24 9.16
C HIS A 131 -7.40 34.90 9.56
N ASN A 132 -7.46 34.57 10.85
CA ASN A 132 -6.86 33.36 11.40
C ASN A 132 -7.74 32.11 11.21
N SER A 133 -9.02 32.29 10.86
CA SER A 133 -9.96 31.19 10.61
C SER A 133 -9.45 30.24 9.53
N ARG A 134 -9.71 28.95 9.73
CA ARG A 134 -9.33 27.92 8.75
C ARG A 134 -9.99 28.13 7.39
N TYR A 135 -11.22 28.63 7.39
CA TYR A 135 -11.97 28.88 6.15
C TYR A 135 -11.36 30.02 5.32
N GLN A 136 -10.95 31.13 5.96
CA GLN A 136 -10.31 32.23 5.25
C GLN A 136 -8.96 31.81 4.66
N LYS A 137 -8.16 31.04 5.41
CA LYS A 137 -6.89 30.47 4.91
C LYS A 137 -7.13 29.55 3.71
N TYR A 138 -8.12 28.65 3.79
CA TYR A 138 -8.50 27.78 2.68
C TYR A 138 -8.94 28.57 1.44
N ARG A 139 -9.77 29.60 1.61
CA ARG A 139 -10.21 30.48 0.52
C ARG A 139 -9.03 31.17 -0.17
N MET A 140 -8.05 31.66 0.60
CA MET A 140 -6.83 32.28 0.07
C MET A 140 -6.01 31.28 -0.74
N LEU A 141 -5.86 30.03 -0.27
CA LEU A 141 -5.17 28.97 -1.00
C LEU A 141 -5.89 28.63 -2.32
N CYS A 142 -7.21 28.48 -2.29
CA CYS A 142 -8.00 28.23 -3.51
C CYS A 142 -7.84 29.36 -4.54
N ASN A 143 -7.90 30.61 -4.09
CA ASN A 143 -7.69 31.77 -4.97
C ASN A 143 -6.26 31.82 -5.52
N ALA A 144 -5.25 31.53 -4.70
CA ALA A 144 -3.86 31.47 -5.14
C ALA A 144 -3.65 30.37 -6.19
N LEU A 145 -4.22 29.18 -5.97
CA LEU A 145 -4.18 28.08 -6.94
C LEU A 145 -4.91 28.43 -8.24
N ALA A 146 -6.07 29.09 -8.16
CA ALA A 146 -6.79 29.56 -9.33
C ALA A 146 -5.97 30.57 -10.14
N ARG A 147 -5.33 31.53 -9.46
CA ARG A 147 -4.40 32.49 -10.09
C ARG A 147 -3.19 31.80 -10.73
N GLN A 148 -2.59 30.82 -10.06
CA GLN A 148 -1.48 30.06 -10.63
C GLN A 148 -1.91 29.26 -11.87
N ARG A 149 -3.09 28.64 -11.86
CA ARG A 149 -3.66 27.96 -13.03
C ARG A 149 -3.88 28.93 -14.19
N ALA A 150 -4.55 30.06 -13.93
CA ALA A 150 -4.77 31.10 -14.93
C ALA A 150 -3.44 31.65 -15.50
N ALA A 151 -2.42 31.84 -14.67
CA ALA A 151 -1.10 32.27 -15.11
C ALA A 151 -0.40 31.21 -15.98
N ARG A 152 -0.53 29.93 -15.66
CA ARG A 152 0.00 28.82 -16.49
C ARG A 152 -0.73 28.74 -17.82
N GLU A 153 -2.05 28.83 -17.82
CA GLU A 153 -2.88 28.87 -19.03
C GLU A 153 -2.53 30.07 -19.90
N ALA A 154 -2.35 31.25 -19.31
CA ALA A 154 -1.92 32.45 -20.04
C ALA A 154 -0.53 32.27 -20.67
N LYS A 155 0.44 31.67 -19.95
CA LYS A 155 1.77 31.35 -20.50
C LYS A 155 1.67 30.35 -21.65
N GLN A 156 0.84 29.31 -21.53
CA GLN A 156 0.61 28.34 -22.60
C GLN A 156 -0.05 29.00 -23.81
N ARG A 157 -1.10 29.81 -23.62
CA ARG A 157 -1.75 30.58 -24.68
C ARG A 157 -0.76 31.51 -25.40
N LYS A 158 0.10 32.22 -24.66
CA LYS A 158 1.16 33.05 -25.27
C LYS A 158 2.10 32.21 -26.13
N LYS A 159 2.58 31.06 -25.64
CA LYS A 159 3.43 30.15 -26.42
C LYS A 159 2.73 29.62 -27.67
N LEU A 160 1.44 29.28 -27.56
CA LEU A 160 0.63 28.85 -28.70
C LEU A 160 0.44 29.97 -29.73
N HIS A 161 0.16 31.21 -29.30
CA HIS A 161 0.10 32.37 -30.19
C HIS A 161 1.43 32.65 -30.89
N MET A 162 2.56 32.45 -30.21
CA MET A 162 3.88 32.58 -30.83
C MET A 162 4.17 31.46 -31.84
N ALA A 163 3.77 30.21 -31.54
CA ALA A 163 4.01 29.06 -32.41
C ALA A 163 3.05 29.02 -33.61
N LEU A 164 1.78 29.38 -33.41
CA LEU A 164 0.74 29.45 -34.43
C LEU A 164 0.57 30.93 -34.83
N SER A 165 1.61 31.50 -35.42
CA SER A 165 1.60 32.92 -35.80
C SER A 165 0.70 33.19 -37.01
N LYS A 166 0.47 32.20 -37.88
CA LYS A 166 -0.38 32.32 -39.07
C LYS A 166 -1.83 31.93 -38.76
N PRO A 167 -2.84 32.55 -39.40
CA PRO A 167 -4.24 32.22 -39.17
C PRO A 167 -4.61 30.80 -39.61
N GLU A 168 -3.96 30.25 -40.65
CA GLU A 168 -4.14 28.87 -41.11
C GLU A 168 -3.65 27.82 -40.10
N ASP A 169 -2.61 28.14 -39.32
CA ASP A 169 -2.12 27.22 -38.29
C ASP A 169 -3.14 27.08 -37.15
N TRP A 170 -3.91 28.15 -36.87
CA TRP A 170 -5.01 28.12 -35.91
C TRP A 170 -6.21 27.30 -36.39
N THR A 171 -6.53 27.31 -37.68
CA THR A 171 -7.63 26.48 -38.22
C THR A 171 -7.25 25.00 -38.12
N ARG A 172 -6.05 24.62 -38.57
CA ARG A 172 -5.51 23.25 -38.42
C ARG A 172 -5.46 22.82 -36.95
N HIS A 173 -5.02 23.70 -36.05
CA HIS A 173 -5.00 23.41 -34.62
C HIS A 173 -6.40 23.15 -34.05
N LYS A 174 -7.39 23.97 -34.42
CA LYS A 174 -8.80 23.78 -34.00
C LYS A 174 -9.38 22.47 -34.53
N GLU A 175 -9.06 22.08 -35.76
CA GLU A 175 -9.48 20.79 -36.33
C GLU A 175 -8.88 19.60 -35.57
N VAL A 176 -7.60 19.66 -35.20
CA VAL A 176 -6.95 18.65 -34.36
C VAL A 176 -7.60 18.58 -32.99
N LEU A 177 -7.89 19.72 -32.36
CA LEU A 177 -8.60 19.75 -31.07
C LEU A 177 -10.00 19.14 -31.18
N LYS A 178 -10.73 19.41 -32.26
CA LYS A 178 -12.05 18.80 -32.53
C LYS A 178 -11.94 17.27 -32.61
N ARG A 179 -10.97 16.75 -33.38
CA ARG A 179 -10.69 15.31 -33.49
C ARG A 179 -10.29 14.68 -32.14
N LEU A 180 -9.57 15.40 -31.29
CA LEU A 180 -9.19 14.92 -29.95
C LEU A 180 -10.32 14.99 -28.92
N ALA A 181 -11.25 15.94 -29.09
CA ALA A 181 -12.42 16.13 -28.22
C ALA A 181 -13.52 15.09 -28.50
N GLU A 182 -13.56 14.55 -29.72
CA GLU A 182 -14.42 13.43 -30.06
C GLU A 182 -14.15 12.24 -29.11
N PRO A 183 -15.20 11.62 -28.54
CA PRO A 183 -15.04 10.53 -27.59
C PRO A 183 -14.31 9.37 -28.27
N LYS A 184 -13.23 8.88 -27.65
CA LYS A 184 -12.48 7.74 -28.18
C LYS A 184 -13.42 6.54 -28.30
N PRO A 185 -13.53 5.89 -29.47
CA PRO A 185 -14.34 4.69 -29.59
C PRO A 185 -13.82 3.64 -28.61
N ILE A 186 -14.72 3.06 -27.82
CA ILE A 186 -14.37 1.99 -26.87
C ILE A 186 -13.88 0.81 -27.72
N PRO A 187 -12.62 0.37 -27.58
CA PRO A 187 -12.12 -0.76 -28.36
C PRO A 187 -12.92 -2.01 -27.98
N THR A 188 -13.50 -2.68 -28.97
CA THR A 188 -14.19 -3.95 -28.74
C THR A 188 -13.17 -4.97 -28.23
N PRO A 189 -13.47 -5.69 -27.13
CA PRO A 189 -12.54 -6.69 -26.61
C PRO A 189 -12.31 -7.76 -27.68
N ARG A 190 -11.04 -8.10 -27.92
CA ARG A 190 -10.70 -9.20 -28.83
C ARG A 190 -11.30 -10.49 -28.28
N VAL A 191 -12.20 -11.11 -29.03
CA VAL A 191 -12.76 -12.41 -28.67
C VAL A 191 -11.65 -13.45 -28.87
N HIS A 192 -11.11 -13.98 -27.78
CA HIS A 192 -10.21 -15.13 -27.85
C HIS A 192 -11.02 -16.37 -28.22
N THR A 193 -10.85 -16.87 -29.44
CA THR A 193 -11.39 -18.16 -29.84
C THR A 193 -10.70 -19.25 -29.01
N ARG A 194 -11.45 -19.87 -28.08
CA ARG A 194 -10.96 -21.07 -27.40
C ARG A 194 -10.86 -22.17 -28.47
N GLY A 195 -9.65 -22.68 -28.70
CA GLY A 195 -9.46 -23.82 -29.60
C GLY A 195 -10.37 -24.99 -29.21
N LYS A 196 -10.73 -25.82 -30.19
CA LYS A 196 -11.59 -26.99 -29.95
C LYS A 196 -11.01 -27.84 -28.81
N TRP A 197 -11.88 -28.28 -27.90
CA TRP A 197 -11.48 -29.18 -26.81
C TRP A 197 -10.87 -30.44 -27.43
N ARG A 198 -9.68 -30.83 -26.95
CA ARG A 198 -9.06 -32.10 -27.35
C ARG A 198 -9.93 -33.25 -26.86
N LYS A 199 -10.16 -34.27 -27.71
CA LYS A 199 -10.92 -35.46 -27.35
C LYS A 199 -10.22 -36.20 -26.19
N PHE A 200 -11.00 -36.86 -25.35
CA PHE A 200 -10.50 -37.67 -24.24
C PHE A 200 -9.67 -38.84 -24.78
N ASP A 201 -8.46 -39.01 -24.25
CA ASP A 201 -7.52 -40.06 -24.64
C ASP A 201 -7.19 -40.91 -23.40
N PRO A 202 -7.66 -42.17 -23.33
CA PRO A 202 -7.48 -43.02 -22.15
C PRO A 202 -6.01 -43.36 -21.89
N THR A 203 -5.20 -43.51 -22.95
CA THR A 203 -3.77 -43.82 -22.85
C THR A 203 -3.00 -42.71 -22.14
N ARG A 204 -3.42 -41.45 -22.37
CA ARG A 204 -2.86 -40.28 -21.70
C ARG A 204 -3.21 -40.25 -20.21
N VAL A 205 -4.41 -40.68 -19.85
CA VAL A 205 -4.83 -40.76 -18.45
C VAL A 205 -4.02 -41.82 -17.72
N GLU A 206 -3.82 -42.98 -18.33
CA GLU A 206 -2.95 -44.05 -17.80
C GLU A 206 -1.52 -43.56 -17.62
N PHE A 207 -0.93 -42.91 -18.64
CA PHE A 207 0.41 -42.33 -18.54
C PHE A 207 0.54 -41.28 -17.42
N LEU A 208 -0.47 -40.41 -17.27
CA LEU A 208 -0.48 -39.40 -16.20
C LEU A 208 -0.77 -39.98 -14.81
N SER A 209 -1.35 -41.18 -14.75
CA SER A 209 -1.61 -41.91 -13.51
C SER A 209 -0.37 -42.64 -12.97
N MET A 210 0.62 -42.88 -13.83
CA MET A 210 1.89 -43.43 -13.43
C MET A 210 2.66 -42.43 -12.55
N PRO A 211 3.33 -42.90 -11.49
CA PRO A 211 4.17 -42.02 -10.68
C PRO A 211 5.30 -41.47 -11.56
N VAL A 212 5.56 -40.17 -11.44
CA VAL A 212 6.66 -39.52 -12.17
C VAL A 212 7.99 -40.08 -11.65
N THR A 213 8.55 -41.05 -12.36
CA THR A 213 9.92 -41.52 -12.15
C THR A 213 10.85 -40.44 -12.69
N LYS A 214 11.55 -39.77 -11.78
CA LYS A 214 12.66 -38.89 -12.14
C LYS A 214 13.90 -39.75 -12.15
N ASP A 215 14.30 -40.19 -13.34
CA ASP A 215 15.61 -40.82 -13.49
C ASP A 215 16.66 -39.81 -13.01
N SER A 216 17.55 -40.27 -12.13
CA SER A 216 18.70 -39.45 -11.76
C SER A 216 19.48 -39.20 -13.03
N PRO A 217 19.76 -37.94 -13.42
CA PRO A 217 20.55 -37.69 -14.61
C PRO A 217 21.89 -38.41 -14.44
N GLU A 218 22.30 -39.14 -15.47
CA GLU A 218 23.62 -39.75 -15.52
C GLU A 218 24.68 -38.68 -15.23
N SER A 219 25.70 -39.06 -14.45
CA SER A 219 26.81 -38.17 -14.11
C SER A 219 27.51 -37.73 -15.39
N ARG A 220 27.25 -36.49 -15.83
CA ARG A 220 27.90 -35.92 -17.01
C ARG A 220 29.39 -35.77 -16.72
N ASP A 221 30.22 -36.29 -17.60
CA ASP A 221 31.66 -36.02 -17.59
C ASP A 221 31.89 -34.50 -17.63
N PRO A 222 32.55 -33.91 -16.61
CA PRO A 222 32.77 -32.47 -16.55
C PRO A 222 33.65 -31.93 -17.68
N PHE A 223 34.41 -32.79 -18.37
CA PHE A 223 35.30 -32.38 -19.47
C PHE A 223 34.70 -32.62 -20.86
N LYS A 224 33.60 -33.37 -20.98
CA LYS A 224 32.96 -33.66 -22.27
C LYS A 224 32.10 -32.49 -22.73
N VAL A 225 32.56 -31.78 -23.76
CA VAL A 225 31.79 -30.70 -24.42
C VAL A 225 30.64 -31.32 -25.25
N PRO A 226 29.40 -30.85 -25.12
CA PRO A 226 28.29 -31.36 -25.92
C PRO A 226 28.48 -31.00 -27.40
N PRO A 227 28.10 -31.88 -28.35
CA PRO A 227 28.32 -31.64 -29.78
C PRO A 227 27.61 -30.38 -30.30
N SER A 228 26.47 -30.02 -29.70
CA SER A 228 25.75 -28.78 -30.01
C SER A 228 26.50 -27.51 -29.62
N ALA A 229 27.44 -27.57 -28.68
CA ALA A 229 28.28 -26.42 -28.33
C ALA A 229 29.43 -26.22 -29.33
N LEU A 230 29.89 -27.29 -30.00
CA LEU A 230 30.94 -27.21 -31.03
C LEU A 230 30.45 -26.51 -32.29
N THR A 231 29.18 -26.72 -32.65
CA THR A 231 28.54 -26.10 -33.83
C THR A 231 27.78 -24.81 -33.50
N TYR A 232 27.82 -24.36 -32.25
CA TYR A 232 27.03 -23.23 -31.79
C TYR A 232 27.53 -21.91 -32.39
N VAL A 233 26.68 -21.26 -33.18
CA VAL A 233 26.90 -19.89 -33.66
C VAL A 233 26.31 -18.91 -32.65
N ILE A 234 27.15 -18.02 -32.13
CA ILE A 234 26.75 -17.00 -31.16
C ILE A 234 25.61 -16.12 -31.71
N THR A 235 24.50 -16.07 -30.97
CA THR A 235 23.37 -15.19 -31.29
C THR A 235 23.70 -13.72 -31.06
N LYS A 236 23.02 -12.81 -31.78
CA LYS A 236 23.18 -11.35 -31.63
C LYS A 236 23.08 -10.89 -30.18
N ARG A 237 22.07 -11.39 -29.45
CA ARG A 237 21.86 -11.10 -28.03
C ARG A 237 23.03 -11.55 -27.15
N ILE A 238 23.61 -12.72 -27.42
CA ILE A 238 24.77 -13.20 -26.66
C ILE A 238 26.01 -12.36 -26.96
N LYS A 239 26.21 -11.87 -28.19
CA LYS A 239 27.25 -10.86 -28.48
C LYS A 239 27.06 -9.61 -27.64
N GLU A 240 25.84 -9.07 -27.61
CA GLU A 240 25.52 -7.87 -26.82
C GLU A 240 25.74 -8.05 -25.31
N ILE A 241 25.43 -9.24 -24.77
CA ILE A 241 25.65 -9.56 -23.35
C ILE A 241 27.13 -9.81 -23.04
N ALA A 242 27.87 -10.42 -23.96
CA ALA A 242 29.30 -10.69 -23.81
C ALA A 242 30.11 -9.40 -23.68
N PHE A 243 29.70 -8.32 -24.38
CA PHE A 243 30.26 -7.00 -24.16
C PHE A 243 29.73 -6.40 -22.85
N LYS A 244 30.60 -6.32 -21.85
CA LYS A 244 30.31 -5.62 -20.61
C LYS A 244 29.99 -4.15 -20.92
N LYS A 245 28.77 -3.70 -20.66
CA LYS A 245 28.46 -2.27 -20.68
C LYS A 245 29.39 -1.57 -19.67
N ASN A 246 30.21 -0.65 -20.15
CA ASN A 246 31.03 0.17 -19.27
C ASN A 246 30.09 0.92 -18.31
N PRO A 247 30.29 0.82 -16.99
CA PRO A 247 29.53 1.65 -16.07
C PRO A 247 29.80 3.12 -16.42
N PRO A 248 28.80 4.01 -16.27
CA PRO A 248 29.06 5.43 -16.43
C PRO A 248 30.16 5.85 -15.45
N GLU A 249 31.12 6.67 -15.91
CA GLU A 249 32.23 7.19 -15.09
C GLU A 249 31.74 7.90 -13.82
N TYR A 250 30.51 8.43 -13.87
CA TYR A 250 29.86 9.11 -12.77
C TYR A 250 28.46 8.53 -12.50
N ILE A 251 28.26 8.06 -11.26
CA ILE A 251 26.93 7.72 -10.74
C ILE A 251 26.40 8.98 -10.05
N PRO A 252 25.31 9.61 -10.53
CA PRO A 252 24.78 10.81 -9.92
C PRO A 252 24.31 10.53 -8.47
N PRO A 253 24.55 11.47 -7.53
CA PRO A 253 24.15 11.31 -6.15
C PRO A 253 22.63 11.16 -6.04
N LYS A 254 22.20 10.27 -5.14
CA LYS A 254 20.78 10.01 -4.91
C LYS A 254 20.16 11.19 -4.17
N ILE A 255 19.38 12.00 -4.87
CA ILE A 255 18.67 13.15 -4.28
C ILE A 255 17.63 12.61 -3.29
N PRO A 256 17.70 12.95 -1.98
CA PRO A 256 16.72 12.50 -1.01
C PRO A 256 15.33 13.02 -1.39
N GLY A 257 14.36 12.11 -1.52
CA GLY A 257 12.99 12.43 -1.94
C GLY A 257 12.71 12.32 -3.44
N ALA A 258 13.74 12.13 -4.28
CA ALA A 258 13.51 11.87 -5.70
C ALA A 258 12.94 10.45 -5.91
N VAL A 259 11.75 10.38 -6.50
CA VAL A 259 11.12 9.13 -6.95
C VAL A 259 11.64 8.73 -8.32
N SER A 260 11.70 7.44 -8.58
CA SER A 260 12.15 6.94 -9.89
C SER A 260 11.20 7.41 -11.00
N PRO A 261 11.70 7.66 -12.22
CA PRO A 261 10.83 8.05 -13.34
C PRO A 261 9.78 6.98 -13.67
N ALA A 262 10.07 5.71 -13.37
CA ALA A 262 9.09 4.62 -13.46
C ALA A 262 7.95 4.77 -12.45
N ALA A 263 8.24 5.18 -11.21
CA ALA A 263 7.21 5.45 -10.20
C ALA A 263 6.34 6.66 -10.57
N VAL A 264 6.92 7.70 -11.20
CA VAL A 264 6.16 8.86 -11.70
C VAL A 264 5.20 8.48 -12.85
N LYS A 265 5.62 7.53 -13.70
CA LYS A 265 4.82 7.03 -14.84
C LYS A 265 3.82 5.94 -14.46
N ALA A 266 3.91 5.38 -13.25
CA ALA A 266 3.05 4.28 -12.83
C ALA A 266 1.61 4.77 -12.59
N VAL A 267 0.67 4.25 -13.39
CA VAL A 267 -0.76 4.49 -13.20
C VAL A 267 -1.32 3.37 -12.32
N ALA A 268 -2.04 3.75 -11.25
CA ALA A 268 -2.64 2.79 -10.34
C ALA A 268 -3.72 1.95 -11.04
N SER A 269 -3.80 0.66 -10.69
CA SER A 269 -4.84 -0.21 -11.24
C SER A 269 -6.24 0.24 -10.80
N PRO A 270 -7.31 -0.07 -11.58
CA PRO A 270 -8.68 0.29 -11.21
C PRO A 270 -9.07 -0.21 -9.81
N ARG A 271 -8.65 -1.43 -9.46
CA ARG A 271 -8.87 -2.01 -8.12
C ARG A 271 -8.17 -1.21 -7.03
N THR A 272 -6.93 -0.79 -7.26
CA THR A 272 -6.16 0.02 -6.32
C THR A 272 -6.84 1.38 -6.11
N ILE A 273 -7.39 1.98 -7.17
CA ILE A 273 -8.13 3.23 -7.09
C ILE A 273 -9.42 3.05 -6.27
N ILE A 274 -10.16 1.96 -6.47
CA ILE A 274 -11.39 1.65 -5.70
C ILE A 274 -11.06 1.47 -4.22
N LEU A 275 -10.03 0.69 -3.90
CA LEU A 275 -9.60 0.44 -2.52
C LEU A 275 -9.03 1.68 -1.83
N ALA A 276 -8.40 2.57 -2.60
CA ALA A 276 -7.86 3.83 -2.08
C ALA A 276 -8.95 4.86 -1.77
N LYS A 277 -10.15 4.74 -2.37
CA LYS A 277 -11.28 5.60 -2.01
C LYS A 277 -11.78 5.20 -0.62
N PRO A 278 -11.88 6.14 0.33
CA PRO A 278 -12.45 5.85 1.63
C PRO A 278 -13.90 5.40 1.45
N ALA A 279 -14.32 4.38 2.21
CA ALA A 279 -15.69 3.91 2.19
C ALA A 279 -16.62 5.05 2.65
N VAL A 280 -17.45 5.57 1.73
CA VAL A 280 -18.47 6.57 2.04
C VAL A 280 -19.60 5.86 2.76
N ARG A 281 -19.79 6.17 4.05
CA ARG A 281 -20.91 5.65 4.85
C ARG A 281 -22.00 6.73 4.93
N PRO A 282 -23.28 6.42 4.68
CA PRO A 282 -24.37 7.37 4.89
C PRO A 282 -24.42 7.76 6.37
N ALA A 283 -24.59 9.04 6.65
CA ALA A 283 -24.69 9.54 8.02
C ALA A 283 -25.98 9.01 8.68
N GLY A 284 -25.86 8.42 9.88
CA GLY A 284 -27.02 7.98 10.67
C GLY A 284 -27.40 6.50 10.55
N VAL A 285 -26.72 5.71 9.71
CA VAL A 285 -26.93 4.25 9.63
C VAL A 285 -25.78 3.57 10.36
N GLU A 286 -26.05 2.92 11.49
CA GLU A 286 -25.10 2.02 12.14
C GLU A 286 -24.91 0.79 11.24
N THR A 287 -23.94 0.87 10.32
CA THR A 287 -23.73 -0.11 9.23
C THR A 287 -23.45 -1.55 9.67
N ASP A 288 -23.22 -1.77 10.96
CA ASP A 288 -22.95 -3.08 11.52
C ASP A 288 -24.25 -3.79 11.97
N LEU A 289 -25.38 -3.07 12.03
CA LEU A 289 -26.71 -3.62 12.30
C LEU A 289 -27.45 -3.79 10.97
N LYS A 290 -27.77 -5.03 10.62
CA LYS A 290 -28.77 -5.30 9.58
C LYS A 290 -30.12 -4.80 10.08
N GLU A 291 -30.94 -4.25 9.18
CA GLU A 291 -32.33 -3.85 9.49
C GLU A 291 -33.14 -5.01 10.08
N ASP A 292 -32.84 -6.23 9.63
CA ASP A 292 -33.32 -7.47 10.23
C ASP A 292 -32.13 -8.27 10.77
N ALA A 293 -32.06 -8.37 12.11
CA ALA A 293 -30.99 -9.07 12.83
C ALA A 293 -30.92 -10.56 12.49
N PHE A 294 -32.02 -11.15 12.00
CA PHE A 294 -32.11 -12.57 11.64
C PHE A 294 -31.93 -12.83 10.15
N SER A 295 -31.74 -11.78 9.34
CA SER A 295 -31.59 -11.92 7.90
C SER A 295 -30.25 -12.56 7.51
N VAL A 296 -30.34 -13.76 6.93
CA VAL A 296 -29.18 -14.51 6.41
C VAL A 296 -28.88 -14.06 4.97
N PRO A 297 -27.63 -13.75 4.60
CA PRO A 297 -27.32 -13.33 3.25
C PRO A 297 -27.60 -14.46 2.25
N ARG A 298 -28.14 -14.14 1.06
CA ARG A 298 -28.49 -15.11 0.00
C ARG A 298 -27.37 -16.08 -0.37
N GLN A 299 -26.10 -15.65 -0.27
CA GLN A 299 -24.94 -16.52 -0.51
C GLN A 299 -24.77 -17.59 0.57
N ALA A 300 -25.04 -17.25 1.84
CA ALA A 300 -24.99 -18.21 2.93
C ALA A 300 -26.13 -19.23 2.83
N LEU A 301 -27.33 -18.83 2.37
CA LEU A 301 -28.43 -19.76 2.08
C LEU A 301 -28.07 -20.77 0.98
N LYS A 302 -27.23 -20.37 0.02
CA LYS A 302 -26.74 -21.24 -1.06
C LYS A 302 -25.48 -22.02 -0.69
N ALA A 303 -24.88 -21.77 0.48
CA ALA A 303 -23.63 -22.39 0.87
C ALA A 303 -23.85 -23.86 1.24
N ARG A 304 -23.09 -24.76 0.62
CA ARG A 304 -23.07 -26.18 0.97
C ARG A 304 -21.95 -26.45 1.96
N CYS A 305 -22.25 -27.22 3.00
CA CYS A 305 -21.27 -27.55 4.03
C CYS A 305 -20.17 -28.46 3.44
N PRO A 306 -18.87 -28.12 3.60
CA PRO A 306 -17.80 -28.94 3.04
C PRO A 306 -17.74 -30.31 3.72
N PRO A 307 -17.30 -31.37 3.00
CA PRO A 307 -17.39 -32.76 3.45
C PRO A 307 -16.68 -33.01 4.80
N ARG A 308 -15.58 -32.29 5.06
CA ARG A 308 -14.85 -32.37 6.34
C ARG A 308 -15.70 -31.88 7.52
N ILE A 309 -16.36 -30.73 7.40
CA ILE A 309 -17.21 -30.18 8.47
C ILE A 309 -18.42 -31.10 8.68
N ARG A 310 -19.02 -31.60 7.59
CA ARG A 310 -20.09 -32.61 7.66
C ARG A 310 -19.66 -33.88 8.40
N ARG A 311 -18.41 -34.33 8.25
CA ARG A 311 -17.86 -35.49 8.99
C ARG A 311 -17.62 -35.17 10.46
N LEU A 312 -17.10 -33.98 10.78
CA LEU A 312 -16.81 -33.56 12.15
C LEU A 312 -18.07 -33.24 12.96
N ALA A 313 -19.13 -32.80 12.29
CA ALA A 313 -20.43 -32.54 12.90
C ALA A 313 -21.20 -33.83 13.24
N ARG A 314 -20.72 -35.01 12.83
CA ARG A 314 -21.32 -36.28 13.26
C ARG A 314 -21.09 -36.45 14.76
N PRO A 315 -22.12 -36.86 15.53
CA PRO A 315 -21.96 -37.13 16.95
C PRO A 315 -20.89 -38.21 17.16
N LYS A 316 -20.05 -38.03 18.17
CA LYS A 316 -19.14 -39.09 18.60
C LYS A 316 -19.95 -40.17 19.30
N THR A 317 -20.04 -41.35 18.70
CA THR A 317 -20.58 -42.54 19.37
C THR A 317 -19.51 -43.05 20.33
N TYR A 318 -19.71 -42.82 21.62
CA TYR A 318 -19.01 -43.59 22.65
C TYR A 318 -19.75 -44.92 22.75
N GLY A 319 -19.05 -46.04 22.54
CA GLY A 319 -19.66 -47.36 22.67
C GLY A 319 -20.27 -47.51 24.07
N LYS A 320 -21.44 -48.15 24.17
CA LYS A 320 -22.00 -48.54 25.47
C LYS A 320 -21.00 -49.51 26.12
N SER A 321 -20.30 -49.03 27.15
CA SER A 321 -19.61 -49.87 28.13
C SER A 321 -20.63 -50.54 29.03
#